data_AF-A0A940D736-F1
#
_entry.id   AF-A0A940D736-F1
#
_cell.length_a   1.000
_cell.length_b   1.000
_cell.length_c   1.000
_cell.angle_alpha   90.00
_cell.angle_beta   90.00
_cell.angle_gamma   90.00
#
_symmetry.space_group_name_H-M   'P 1'
#
loop_
_entity.id
_entity.type
_entity.pdbx_description
1 polymer ?
#
loop_
_entity_poly.entity_id
_entity_poly.type
_entity_poly.pdbx_seq_one_letter_code
_entity_poly.pdbx_strand_id
1 'polypeptide(L)'
;MEKTKWLILISIIIIIVLFGPFIFGILENELAIKELRKGNYEVALRHINRALSVDQKNPLYYYNAAEALRLFGKFKEAIDAYEKASNLSPGFVQAYIRILDLSLETGCLSKAEKYLQLWRRYEKTGEQDRYLKQINELKKN
;
A
#
# COMPACT_ATOMS: atom_id res chain seq x y z
N MET A 1 -5.36 49.21 6.07
CA MET A 1 -4.37 48.39 5.31
C MET A 1 -3.61 47.42 6.19
N GLU A 2 -3.23 47.78 7.42
CA GLU A 2 -2.40 46.92 8.30
C GLU A 2 -3.16 45.68 8.82
N LYS A 3 -4.42 45.83 9.25
CA LYS A 3 -5.28 44.70 9.69
C LYS A 3 -5.45 43.63 8.60
N THR A 4 -5.66 44.03 7.35
CA THR A 4 -5.81 43.10 6.21
C THR A 4 -4.54 42.31 5.93
N LYS A 5 -3.36 42.92 6.09
CA LYS A 5 -2.06 42.22 5.96
C LYS A 5 -1.88 41.15 7.04
N TRP A 6 -2.23 41.46 8.28
CA TRP A 6 -2.18 40.49 9.39
C TRP A 6 -3.16 39.33 9.19
N LEU A 7 -4.38 39.61 8.71
CA LEU A 7 -5.35 38.56 8.40
C LEU A 7 -4.86 37.62 7.29
N ILE A 8 -4.22 38.17 6.24
CA ILE A 8 -3.61 37.37 5.16
C ILE A 8 -2.42 36.56 5.71
N LEU A 9 -1.59 37.14 6.57
CA LEU A 9 -0.46 36.40 7.16
C LEU A 9 -0.93 35.25 8.05
N ILE A 10 -1.93 35.50 8.88
CA ILE A 10 -2.53 34.48 9.75
C ILE A 10 -3.16 33.37 8.90
N SER A 11 -3.87 33.70 7.82
CA SER A 11 -4.46 32.68 6.94
C SER A 11 -3.39 31.83 6.25
N ILE A 12 -2.28 32.43 5.82
CA ILE A 12 -1.13 31.69 5.24
C ILE A 12 -0.52 30.73 6.27
N ILE A 13 -0.28 31.20 7.50
CA ILE A 13 0.28 30.36 8.57
C ILE A 13 -0.66 29.19 8.89
N ILE A 14 -1.97 29.45 8.97
CA ILE A 14 -2.97 28.41 9.19
C ILE A 14 -2.94 27.38 8.05
N ILE A 15 -2.86 27.81 6.79
CA ILE A 15 -2.77 26.90 5.65
C ILE A 15 -1.50 26.03 5.75
N ILE A 16 -0.35 26.61 6.08
CA ILE A 16 0.91 25.87 6.22
C ILE A 16 0.81 24.84 7.36
N VAL A 17 0.23 25.20 8.50
CA VAL A 17 0.10 24.29 9.64
C VAL A 17 -0.91 23.17 9.35
N LEU A 18 -2.00 23.47 8.66
CA LEU A 18 -3.03 22.48 8.34
C LEU A 18 -2.63 21.54 7.19
N PHE A 19 -2.03 22.08 6.12
CA PHE A 19 -1.72 21.30 4.91
C PHE A 19 -0.25 20.85 4.83
N GLY A 20 0.65 21.46 5.60
CA GLY A 20 2.07 21.10 5.62
C GLY A 20 2.31 19.62 5.94
N PRO A 21 1.73 19.06 7.02
CA PRO A 21 1.86 17.63 7.32
C PRO A 21 1.34 16.75 6.18
N PHE A 22 0.17 17.08 5.61
CA PHE A 22 -0.41 16.34 4.49
C PHE A 22 0.54 16.29 3.27
N ILE A 23 1.09 17.44 2.87
CA ILE A 23 2.07 17.52 1.78
C ILE A 23 3.34 16.74 2.13
N PHE A 24 3.80 16.84 3.39
CA PHE A 24 4.98 16.11 3.87
C PHE A 24 4.82 14.59 3.73
N GLY A 25 3.64 14.05 4.08
CA GLY A 25 3.35 12.62 3.90
C GLY A 25 3.43 12.18 2.44
N ILE A 26 2.87 12.97 1.52
CA ILE A 26 2.95 12.68 0.07
C ILE A 26 4.41 12.71 -0.40
N LEU A 27 5.18 13.73 0.00
CA LEU A 27 6.58 13.87 -0.41
C LEU A 27 7.45 12.71 0.08
N GLU A 28 7.30 12.31 1.35
CA GLU A 28 8.01 11.17 1.93
C GLU A 28 7.66 9.87 1.17
N ASN A 29 6.39 9.68 0.79
CA ASN A 29 6.01 8.53 -0.03
C ASN A 29 6.63 8.54 -1.44
N GLU A 30 6.70 9.70 -2.11
CA GLU A 30 7.38 9.83 -3.40
C GLU A 30 8.88 9.54 -3.32
N LEU A 31 9.54 10.02 -2.25
CA LEU A 31 10.94 9.68 -1.97
C LEU A 31 11.11 8.18 -1.76
N ALA A 32 10.19 7.54 -1.05
CA ALA A 32 10.22 6.10 -0.89
C ALA A 32 10.15 5.36 -2.22
N ILE A 33 9.23 5.72 -3.11
CA ILE A 33 9.09 5.12 -4.44
C ILE A 33 10.38 5.31 -5.25
N LYS A 34 11.02 6.47 -5.15
CA LYS A 34 12.32 6.72 -5.80
C LYS A 34 13.41 5.80 -5.26
N GLU A 35 13.50 5.60 -3.95
CA GLU A 35 14.47 4.69 -3.33
C GLU A 35 14.17 3.22 -3.64
N LEU A 36 12.90 2.84 -3.79
CA LEU A 36 12.52 1.50 -4.27
C LEU A 36 13.06 1.21 -5.66
N ARG A 37 12.95 2.18 -6.58
CA ARG A 37 13.49 2.04 -7.95
C ARG A 37 15.01 1.89 -7.98
N LYS A 38 15.70 2.36 -6.94
CA LYS A 38 17.16 2.20 -6.78
C LYS A 38 17.55 0.90 -6.07
N GLY A 39 16.59 0.13 -5.56
CA GLY A 39 16.87 -1.07 -4.75
C GLY A 39 17.18 -0.78 -3.28
N ASN A 40 17.02 0.46 -2.82
CA ASN A 40 17.33 0.87 -1.45
C ASN A 40 16.15 0.61 -0.51
N TYR A 41 15.79 -0.66 -0.31
CA TYR A 41 14.53 -1.05 0.33
C TYR A 41 14.38 -0.56 1.78
N GLU A 42 15.44 -0.60 2.57
CA GLU A 42 15.40 -0.09 3.96
C GLU A 42 15.20 1.43 4.02
N VAL A 43 15.83 2.16 3.10
CA VAL A 43 15.68 3.62 2.99
C VAL A 43 14.24 3.95 2.61
N ALA A 44 13.68 3.22 1.63
CA ALA A 44 12.29 3.38 1.23
C ALA A 44 11.33 3.15 2.40
N LEU A 45 11.53 2.09 3.19
CA LEU A 45 10.70 1.82 4.37
C LEU A 45 10.78 2.91 5.42
N ARG A 46 11.95 3.55 5.62
CA ARG A 46 12.06 4.70 6.53
C ARG A 46 11.23 5.89 6.05
N HIS A 47 11.27 6.20 4.75
CA HIS A 47 10.45 7.25 4.16
C HIS A 47 8.95 6.93 4.28
N ILE A 48 8.54 5.67 4.03
CA ILE A 48 7.13 5.26 4.18
C ILE A 48 6.67 5.36 5.63
N ASN A 49 7.51 4.99 6.60
CA ASN A 49 7.18 5.14 8.02
C ASN A 49 6.97 6.61 8.41
N ARG A 50 7.71 7.54 7.81
CA ARG A 50 7.47 8.98 7.99
C ARG A 50 6.15 9.41 7.36
N ALA A 51 5.82 8.93 6.16
CA ALA A 51 4.52 9.20 5.55
C ALA A 51 3.36 8.67 6.41
N LEU A 52 3.48 7.44 6.93
CA LEU A 52 2.53 6.83 7.85
C LEU A 52 2.41 7.58 9.18
N SER A 53 3.48 8.23 9.66
CA SER A 53 3.41 9.02 10.90
C SER A 53 2.46 10.22 10.79
N VAL A 54 2.23 10.71 9.57
CA VAL A 54 1.26 11.76 9.27
C VAL A 54 -0.13 11.17 9.01
N ASP A 55 -0.22 10.17 8.15
CA ASP A 55 -1.50 9.54 7.80
C ASP A 55 -1.42 8.01 7.87
N GLN A 56 -1.83 7.50 9.03
CA GLN A 56 -1.87 6.07 9.32
C GLN A 56 -3.04 5.34 8.66
N LYS A 57 -3.95 6.06 7.99
CA LYS A 57 -5.14 5.50 7.34
C LYS A 57 -5.02 5.49 5.81
N ASN A 58 -3.90 5.96 5.27
CA ASN A 58 -3.66 5.94 3.83
C ASN A 58 -3.32 4.51 3.34
N PRO A 59 -4.20 3.85 2.55
CA PRO A 59 -3.95 2.50 2.05
C PRO A 59 -2.73 2.43 1.11
N LEU A 60 -2.43 3.51 0.38
CA LEU A 60 -1.30 3.53 -0.57
C LEU A 60 0.05 3.46 0.14
N TYR A 61 0.17 4.04 1.34
CA TYR A 61 1.41 3.98 2.09
C TYR A 61 1.71 2.55 2.56
N TYR A 62 0.69 1.81 3.02
CA TYR A 62 0.86 0.39 3.33
C TYR A 62 1.12 -0.47 2.09
N TYR A 63 0.48 -0.16 0.95
CA TYR A 63 0.75 -0.84 -0.31
C TYR A 63 2.21 -0.65 -0.75
N ASN A 64 2.73 0.58 -0.68
CA ASN A 64 4.12 0.86 -1.02
C ASN A 64 5.10 0.21 -0.01
N ALA A 65 4.73 0.14 1.28
CA ALA A 65 5.51 -0.60 2.27
C ALA A 65 5.58 -2.08 1.91
N ALA A 66 4.46 -2.65 1.47
CA ALA A 66 4.37 -4.04 1.08
C ALA A 66 5.20 -4.35 -0.17
N GLU A 67 5.20 -3.48 -1.19
CA GLU A 67 6.10 -3.61 -2.35
C GLU A 67 7.57 -3.53 -1.93
N ALA A 68 7.92 -2.60 -1.01
CA ALA A 68 9.26 -2.51 -0.45
C ALA A 68 9.71 -3.80 0.23
N LEU A 69 8.86 -4.36 1.09
CA LEU A 69 9.12 -5.59 1.82
C LEU A 69 9.20 -6.80 0.88
N ARG A 70 8.33 -6.87 -0.13
CA ARG A 70 8.35 -7.93 -1.14
C ARG A 70 9.64 -7.93 -1.92
N LEU A 71 10.07 -6.77 -2.42
CA LEU A 71 11.35 -6.62 -3.14
C LEU A 71 12.55 -6.89 -2.23
N PHE A 72 12.41 -6.64 -0.93
CA PHE A 72 13.42 -6.99 0.07
C PHE A 72 13.43 -8.49 0.45
N GLY A 73 12.49 -9.30 -0.05
CA GLY A 73 12.36 -10.72 0.28
C GLY A 73 11.65 -11.01 1.61
N LYS A 74 11.09 -9.99 2.27
CA LYS A 74 10.31 -10.10 3.51
C LYS A 74 8.85 -10.38 3.22
N PHE A 75 8.57 -11.57 2.67
CA PHE A 75 7.27 -11.91 2.10
C PHE A 75 6.13 -11.92 3.12
N LYS A 76 6.39 -12.38 4.35
CA LYS A 76 5.36 -12.44 5.40
C LYS A 76 4.91 -11.02 5.77
N GLU A 77 5.86 -10.14 6.02
CA GLU A 77 5.61 -8.74 6.36
C GLU A 77 4.98 -7.98 5.19
N ALA A 78 5.37 -8.31 3.96
CA ALA A 78 4.74 -7.76 2.76
C ALA A 78 3.26 -8.13 2.69
N ILE A 79 2.90 -9.39 2.91
CA ILE A 79 1.50 -9.82 2.97
C ILE A 79 0.77 -9.03 4.06
N ASP A 80 1.30 -8.94 5.28
CA ASP A 80 0.65 -8.22 6.37
C ASP A 80 0.39 -6.74 6.03
N ALA A 81 1.33 -6.10 5.34
CA ALA A 81 1.19 -4.72 4.88
C ALA A 81 0.15 -4.59 3.74
N TYR A 82 0.10 -5.50 2.77
CA TYR A 82 -0.97 -5.53 1.77
C TYR A 82 -2.34 -5.76 2.41
N GLU A 83 -2.44 -6.66 3.41
CA GLU A 83 -3.69 -6.92 4.12
C GLU A 83 -4.19 -5.64 4.81
N LYS A 84 -3.30 -4.89 5.47
CA LYS A 84 -3.62 -3.56 6.03
C LYS A 84 -4.12 -2.58 4.97
N ALA A 85 -3.43 -2.47 3.84
CA ALA A 85 -3.87 -1.60 2.73
C ALA A 85 -5.29 -1.97 2.25
N SER A 86 -5.56 -3.26 2.10
CA SER A 86 -6.84 -3.78 1.62
C SER A 86 -7.98 -3.67 2.64
N ASN A 87 -7.65 -3.67 3.94
CA ASN A 87 -8.63 -3.44 5.01
C ASN A 87 -9.01 -1.96 5.12
N LEU A 88 -8.07 -1.05 4.89
CA LEU A 88 -8.31 0.38 4.85
C LEU A 88 -9.08 0.80 3.59
N SER A 89 -8.89 0.08 2.48
CA SER A 89 -9.62 0.29 1.23
C SER A 89 -10.19 -1.02 0.70
N PRO A 90 -11.40 -1.41 1.15
CA PRO A 90 -12.11 -2.55 0.58
C PRO A 90 -12.33 -2.35 -0.92
N GLY A 91 -11.95 -3.33 -1.73
CA GLY A 91 -11.94 -3.22 -3.20
C GLY A 91 -10.62 -2.75 -3.79
N PHE A 92 -9.56 -2.62 -2.99
CA PHE A 92 -8.21 -2.39 -3.52
C PHE A 92 -7.66 -3.66 -4.19
N VAL A 93 -8.14 -3.93 -5.41
CA VAL A 93 -7.88 -5.17 -6.17
C VAL A 93 -6.39 -5.46 -6.33
N GLN A 94 -5.57 -4.43 -6.56
CA GLN A 94 -4.12 -4.60 -6.71
C GLN A 94 -3.50 -5.22 -5.45
N ALA A 95 -3.95 -4.85 -4.25
CA ALA A 95 -3.49 -5.48 -3.01
C ALA A 95 -3.94 -6.95 -2.92
N TYR A 96 -5.16 -7.28 -3.35
CA TYR A 96 -5.65 -8.66 -3.37
C TYR A 96 -4.81 -9.55 -4.30
N ILE A 97 -4.51 -9.05 -5.50
CA ILE A 97 -3.66 -9.76 -6.47
C ILE A 97 -2.27 -10.00 -5.88
N ARG A 98 -1.65 -8.99 -5.27
CA ARG A 98 -0.35 -9.16 -4.64
C ARG A 98 -0.37 -10.18 -3.51
N ILE A 99 -1.36 -10.14 -2.62
CA ILE A 99 -1.47 -11.14 -1.55
C ILE A 99 -1.67 -12.54 -2.13
N LEU A 100 -2.51 -12.67 -3.15
CA LEU A 100 -2.75 -13.93 -3.85
C LEU A 100 -1.45 -14.49 -4.44
N ASP A 101 -0.70 -13.70 -5.20
CA ASP A 101 0.57 -14.08 -5.81
C ASP A 101 1.57 -14.57 -4.76
N LEU A 102 1.83 -13.75 -3.73
CA LEU A 102 2.75 -14.11 -2.66
C LEU A 102 2.27 -15.34 -1.87
N SER A 103 0.95 -15.51 -1.70
CA SER A 103 0.40 -16.68 -1.01
C SER A 103 0.59 -17.96 -1.81
N LEU A 104 0.53 -17.89 -3.14
CA LEU A 104 0.84 -19.03 -4.01
C LEU A 104 2.34 -19.36 -3.97
N GLU A 105 3.20 -18.35 -4.01
CA GLU A 105 4.66 -18.52 -3.91
C GLU A 105 5.09 -19.13 -2.56
N THR A 106 4.44 -18.71 -1.47
CA THR A 106 4.73 -19.19 -0.12
C THR A 106 3.96 -20.47 0.27
N GLY A 107 3.11 -21.01 -0.63
CA GLY A 107 2.32 -22.22 -0.40
C GLY A 107 1.12 -22.05 0.54
N CYS A 108 0.74 -20.82 0.90
CA CYS A 108 -0.41 -20.54 1.75
C CYS A 108 -1.73 -20.56 0.94
N LEU A 109 -2.16 -21.74 0.52
CA LEU A 109 -3.31 -21.92 -0.39
C LEU A 109 -4.62 -21.37 0.19
N SER A 110 -4.82 -21.43 1.51
CA SER A 110 -6.03 -20.88 2.14
C SER A 110 -6.14 -19.36 1.97
N LYS A 111 -5.01 -18.64 2.09
CA LYS A 111 -4.96 -17.19 1.89
C LYS A 111 -5.14 -16.86 0.40
N ALA A 112 -4.50 -17.61 -0.49
CA ALA A 112 -4.70 -17.48 -1.94
C ALA A 112 -6.20 -17.58 -2.30
N GLU A 113 -6.90 -18.62 -1.85
CA GLU A 113 -8.33 -18.79 -2.14
C GLU A 113 -9.19 -17.63 -1.63
N LYS A 114 -8.95 -17.20 -0.39
CA LYS A 114 -9.66 -16.07 0.21
C LYS A 114 -9.51 -14.82 -0.65
N TYR A 115 -8.29 -14.46 -1.04
CA TYR A 115 -8.05 -13.23 -1.79
C TYR A 115 -8.47 -13.31 -3.25
N LEU A 116 -8.49 -14.51 -3.85
CA LEU A 116 -9.12 -14.74 -5.15
C LEU A 116 -10.63 -14.52 -5.09
N GLN A 117 -11.30 -14.99 -4.04
CA GLN A 117 -12.74 -14.76 -3.84
C GLN A 117 -13.06 -13.28 -3.61
N LEU A 118 -12.23 -12.59 -2.81
CA LEU A 118 -12.38 -11.14 -2.61
C LEU A 118 -12.21 -10.38 -3.92
N TRP A 119 -11.17 -10.69 -4.70
CA TRP A 119 -10.99 -10.08 -6.02
C TRP A 119 -12.23 -10.27 -6.91
N ARG A 120 -12.73 -11.51 -7.06
CA ARG A 120 -13.94 -11.83 -7.86
C ARG A 120 -15.19 -11.07 -7.43
N ARG A 121 -15.29 -10.68 -6.16
CA ARG A 121 -16.42 -9.93 -5.62
C ARG A 121 -16.42 -8.48 -6.11
N TYR A 122 -15.25 -7.87 -6.20
CA TYR A 122 -15.11 -6.46 -6.59
C TYR A 122 -14.91 -6.29 -8.10
N GLU A 123 -14.24 -7.23 -8.74
CA GLU A 123 -13.95 -7.20 -10.16
C GLU A 123 -14.00 -8.61 -10.75
N LYS A 124 -14.80 -8.79 -11.81
CA LYS A 124 -14.88 -10.05 -12.55
C LYS A 124 -14.15 -9.89 -13.86
N THR A 125 -13.04 -10.60 -14.02
CA THR A 125 -12.28 -10.66 -15.28
C THR A 125 -12.13 -12.13 -15.70
N GLY A 126 -11.43 -12.41 -16.80
CA GLY A 126 -11.06 -13.77 -17.16
C GLY A 126 -9.79 -14.26 -16.44
N GLU A 127 -9.06 -13.36 -15.79
CA GLU A 127 -7.75 -13.67 -15.20
C GLU A 127 -7.88 -14.60 -13.97
N GLN A 128 -8.97 -14.46 -13.21
CA GLN A 128 -9.19 -15.25 -11.99
C GLN A 128 -9.36 -16.75 -12.26
N ASP A 129 -9.67 -17.16 -13.49
CA ASP A 129 -9.80 -18.58 -13.84
C ASP A 129 -8.44 -19.27 -13.92
N ARG A 130 -7.40 -18.54 -14.36
CA ARG A 130 -6.02 -19.04 -14.33
C ARG A 130 -5.58 -19.33 -12.90
N TYR A 131 -5.82 -18.39 -11.98
CA TYR A 131 -5.48 -18.55 -10.56
C TYR A 131 -6.26 -19.70 -9.91
N LEU A 132 -7.56 -19.83 -10.21
CA LEU A 132 -8.37 -20.93 -9.69
C LEU A 132 -7.83 -22.30 -10.15
N LYS A 133 -7.47 -22.42 -11.43
CA LYS A 133 -6.88 -23.65 -11.96
C LYS A 133 -5.57 -24.00 -11.23
N GLN A 134 -4.69 -23.01 -11.07
CA GLN A 134 -3.41 -23.19 -10.37
C GLN A 134 -3.60 -23.63 -8.92
N ILE A 135 -4.51 -23.00 -8.16
CA ILE A 135 -4.82 -23.40 -6.78
C ILE A 135 -5.30 -24.85 -6.72
N ASN A 136 -6.20 -25.25 -7.62
CA ASN A 136 -6.75 -26.60 -7.65
C ASN A 136 -5.69 -27.67 -7.99
N GLU A 137 -4.71 -27.34 -8.83
CA GLU A 137 -3.58 -28.22 -9.13
C GLU A 137 -2.67 -28.37 -7.91
N LEU A 138 -2.32 -27.26 -7.24
CA LEU A 138 -1.49 -27.30 -6.03
C LEU A 138 -2.14 -28.03 -4.86
N LYS A 139 -3.47 -28.08 -4.79
CA LYS A 139 -4.21 -28.85 -3.78
C LYS A 139 -4.21 -30.37 -3.99
N LYS A 140 -3.97 -30.81 -5.23
CA LYS A 140 -3.99 -32.23 -5.59
C LYS A 140 -2.64 -32.92 -5.41
N ASN A 141 -1.56 -32.14 -5.33
CA ASN A 141 -0.20 -32.57 -5.07
C ASN A 141 0.09 -32.58 -3.57
#